data_AF-A0A1F8C1J7-F1
#
_entry.id   AF-A0A1F8C1J7-F1
#
_cell.length_a   1.000
_cell.length_b   1.000
_cell.length_c   1.000
_cell.angle_alpha   90.00
_cell.angle_beta   90.00
_cell.angle_gamma   90.00
#
_symmetry.space_group_name_H-M   'P 1'
#
loop_
_entity.id
_entity.type
_entity.pdbx_description
1 polymer ?
#
loop_
_entity_poly.entity_id
_entity_poly.type
_entity_poly.pdbx_seq_one_letter_code
_entity_poly.pdbx_strand_id
1 'polypeptide(L)' 'MRLTVHQRRILSEFVANVGVTWFAGGVVAPIFSTRDLQNIITTGIWGLSLSLVSVSFALLINKSS' A
#
# COMPACT_ATOMS: atom_id res chain seq x y z
N MET A 1 -11.56 8.79 20.85
CA MET A 1 -10.73 9.99 20.63
C MET A 1 -10.91 10.48 19.21
N ARG A 2 -11.23 11.76 18.98
CA ARG A 2 -11.25 12.35 17.63
C ARG A 2 -9.83 12.83 17.31
N LEU A 3 -9.25 12.31 16.23
CA LEU A 3 -7.95 12.78 15.72
C LEU A 3 -8.07 14.21 15.20
N THR A 4 -7.04 15.02 15.44
CA THR A 4 -6.92 16.37 14.83
C THR A 4 -6.72 16.26 13.31
N VAL A 5 -7.03 17.34 12.58
CA VAL A 5 -6.84 17.40 11.11
C VAL A 5 -5.39 17.09 10.73
N HIS A 6 -4.42 17.61 11.49
CA HIS A 6 -3.00 17.37 11.25
C HIS A 6 -2.60 15.90 11.49
N GLN A 7 -3.06 15.28 12.58
CA GLN A 7 -2.80 13.87 12.86
C GLN A 7 -3.43 12.95 11.82
N ARG A 8 -4.65 13.26 11.35
CA ARG A 8 -5.30 12.50 10.26
C ARG A 8 -4.50 12.58 8.97
N ARG A 9 -3.99 13.76 8.62
CA ARG A 9 -3.16 13.94 7.43
C ARG A 9 -1.89 13.08 7.50
N ILE A 10 -1.13 13.17 8.59
CA ILE A 10 0.07 12.35 8.80
C ILE A 10 -0.27 10.86 8.70
N LEU A 11 -1.37 10.43 9.31
CA LEU A 11 -1.81 9.04 9.25
C LEU A 11 -2.17 8.63 7.82
N SER A 12 -2.88 9.46 7.07
CA SER A 12 -3.24 9.16 5.68
C SER A 12 -2.02 9.06 4.78
N GLU A 13 -1.04 9.97 4.94
CA GLU A 13 0.21 9.96 4.17
C GLU A 13 1.06 8.73 4.53
N PHE A 14 1.14 8.37 5.81
CA PHE A 14 1.81 7.15 6.25
C PHE A 14 1.18 5.89 5.64
N VAL A 15 -0.15 5.75 5.72
CA VAL A 15 -0.86 4.58 5.18
C VAL A 15 -0.72 4.53 3.65
N ALA A 16 -0.76 5.67 2.95
CA ALA A 16 -0.53 5.72 1.51
C ALA A 16 0.89 5.24 1.15
N ASN A 17 1.91 5.67 1.89
CA ASN A 17 3.29 5.23 1.69
C ASN A 17 3.49 3.73 1.98
N VAL A 18 2.78 3.18 2.96
CA VAL A 18 2.75 1.73 3.19
C VAL A 18 2.18 1.01 1.95
N GLY A 19 1.12 1.53 1.35
CA GLY A 19 0.56 0.98 0.11
C GLY A 19 1.56 0.98 -1.04
N VAL A 20 2.23 2.12 -1.27
CA VAL A 20 3.28 2.23 -2.30
C VAL A 20 4.43 1.26 -2.04
N THR A 21 4.81 1.05 -0.79
CA THR A 21 5.88 0.10 -0.41
C THR A 21 5.49 -1.33 -0.75
N TRP A 22 4.26 -1.74 -0.46
CA TRP A 22 3.76 -3.07 -0.85
C TRP A 22 3.69 -3.26 -2.36
N PHE A 23 3.33 -2.21 -3.11
CA PHE A 23 3.39 -2.25 -4.57
C PHE A 23 4.82 -2.42 -5.07
N ALA A 24 5.75 -1.62 -4.58
CA ALA A 24 7.15 -1.71 -5.00
C ALA A 24 7.78 -3.05 -4.64
N GLY A 25 7.60 -3.52 -3.40
CA GLY A 25 8.19 -4.76 -2.91
C GLY A 25 7.51 -6.03 -3.44
N GLY A 26 6.20 -6.02 -3.62
CA GLY A 26 5.44 -7.20 -4.06
C GLY A 26 5.26 -7.31 -5.57
N VAL A 27 5.22 -6.18 -6.29
CA VAL A 27 4.96 -6.15 -7.74
C VAL A 27 6.23 -5.84 -8.51
N VAL A 28 6.94 -4.76 -8.15
CA VAL A 28 8.07 -4.29 -8.93
C VAL A 28 9.32 -5.13 -8.67
N ALA A 29 9.71 -5.32 -7.41
CA ALA A 29 10.94 -6.03 -7.06
C ALA A 29 11.02 -7.49 -7.57
N PRO A 30 9.94 -8.30 -7.53
CA PRO A 30 10.00 -9.69 -7.98
C PRO A 30 10.26 -9.84 -9.49
N ILE A 31 9.82 -8.86 -10.30
CA ILE A 31 10.07 -8.83 -11.76
C ILE A 31 11.58 -8.79 -12.06
N PHE A 32 12.37 -8.16 -11.19
CA PHE A 32 13.81 -7.98 -11.39
C PHE A 32 14.68 -8.94 -10.57
N SER A 33 14.13 -9.57 -9.53
CA SER A 33 14.90 -10.36 -8.57
C SER A 33 14.77 -11.88 -8.73
N THR A 34 13.69 -12.36 -9.34
CA THR A 34 13.47 -13.80 -9.56
C THR A 34 13.01 -14.08 -10.99
N ARG A 35 13.30 -15.28 -11.49
CA ARG A 35 12.76 -15.79 -12.77
C ARG A 35 11.62 -16.80 -12.57
N ASP A 36 11.30 -17.12 -11.32
CA ASP A 36 10.19 -18.01 -11.01
C ASP A 36 8.86 -17.28 -11.18
N LEU A 37 8.15 -17.62 -12.27
CA LEU A 37 6.88 -17.01 -12.65
C LEU A 37 5.81 -17.22 -11.56
N GLN A 38 5.80 -18.37 -10.88
CA GLN A 38 4.83 -18.63 -9.81
C GLN A 38 5.06 -17.68 -8.64
N ASN A 39 6.32 -17.43 -8.29
CA ASN A 39 6.66 -16.50 -7.23
C ASN A 39 6.26 -15.06 -7.62
N ILE A 40 6.61 -14.62 -8.83
CA ILE A 40 6.24 -13.28 -9.35
C ILE A 40 4.73 -13.05 -9.29
N ILE A 41 3.94 -14.02 -9.74
CA ILE A 41 2.48 -13.91 -9.73
C ILE A 41 1.96 -13.87 -8.30
N THR A 42 2.46 -14.75 -7.44
CA THR A 42 2.00 -14.84 -6.04
C THR A 42 2.33 -13.58 -5.25
N THR A 43 3.57 -13.11 -5.30
CA THR A 43 3.99 -11.86 -4.65
C THR A 43 3.30 -10.65 -5.27
N GLY A 44 3.09 -10.68 -6.60
CA GLY A 44 2.40 -9.63 -7.33
C GLY A 44 0.95 -9.46 -6.88
N ILE A 45 0.21 -10.57 -6.74
CA ILE A 45 -1.16 -10.56 -6.21
C ILE A 45 -1.18 -10.01 -4.78
N TRP A 46 -0.32 -10.51 -3.90
CA TRP A 46 -0.25 -10.03 -2.51
C TRP A 46 0.12 -8.54 -2.44
N GLY A 47 1.14 -8.11 -3.20
CA GLY A 47 1.59 -6.73 -3.26
C GLY A 47 0.51 -5.78 -3.78
N LEU A 48 -0.18 -6.16 -4.86
CA LEU A 48 -1.30 -5.38 -5.40
C LEU A 48 -2.46 -5.29 -4.42
N SER A 49 -2.88 -6.41 -3.82
CA SER A 49 -3.98 -6.44 -2.86
C SER A 49 -3.69 -5.56 -1.63
N LEU A 50 -2.50 -5.69 -1.03
CA LEU A 50 -2.12 -4.90 0.13
C LEU A 50 -1.94 -3.42 -0.21
N SER A 51 -1.40 -3.11 -1.39
CA SER A 51 -1.32 -1.74 -1.89
C SER A 51 -2.70 -1.10 -2.03
N LEU A 52 -3.62 -1.78 -2.73
CA LEU A 52 -4.99 -1.30 -2.95
C LEU A 52 -5.74 -1.08 -1.64
N VAL A 53 -5.65 -2.02 -0.69
CA VAL A 53 -6.28 -1.90 0.62
C VAL A 53 -5.71 -0.70 1.38
N SER A 54 -4.39 -0.54 1.41
CA SER A 54 -3.73 0.55 2.12
C SER A 54 -4.10 1.91 1.53
N VAL A 55 -3.99 2.08 0.20
CA VAL A 55 -4.36 3.33 -0.47
C VAL A 55 -5.85 3.65 -0.30
N SER A 56 -6.72 2.66 -0.42
CA SER A 56 -8.16 2.83 -0.17
C SER A 56 -8.44 3.27 1.26
N PHE A 57 -7.74 2.69 2.24
CA PHE A 57 -7.86 3.08 3.64
C PHE A 57 -7.35 4.50 3.90
N ALA A 58 -6.24 4.90 3.28
CA ALA A 58 -5.73 6.26 3.33
C ALA A 58 -6.75 7.28 2.78
N LEU A 59 -7.39 6.95 1.66
CA LEU A 59 -8.44 7.78 1.06
C LEU A 59 -9.68 7.90 1.97
N LEU A 60 -10.09 6.82 2.64
CA LEU A 60 -11.19 6.86 3.60
C LEU A 60 -10.89 7.73 4.81
N ILE A 61 -9.66 7.66 5.35
CA ILE A 61 -9.22 8.53 6.45
C ILE A 61 -9.27 10.00 6.02
N ASN A 62 -8.84 10.31 4.80
CA ASN A 62 -8.79 11.66 4.28
C ASN A 62 -10.20 12.22 3.97
N LYS A 63 -11.08 11.40 3.36
CA LYS A 63 -12.46 11.79 2.99
C LYS A 63 -13.38 11.99 4.21
N SER A 64 -13.00 11.49 5.39
CA SER A 64 -13.74 11.71 6.65
C SER A 64 -13.46 13.08 7.29
N SER A 65 -12.71 13.98 6.63
CA SER A 65 -12.53 15.39 7.00
C SER A 65 -13.59 16.29 6.37
#